data_AF-A0A962R9Y6-F1
#
_entry.id   AF-A0A962R9Y6-F1
#
_cell.length_a   1.000
_cell.length_b   1.000
_cell.length_c   1.000
_cell.angle_alpha   90.00
_cell.angle_beta   90.00
_cell.angle_gamma   90.00
#
_symmetry.space_group_name_H-M   'P 1'
#
loop_
_entity.id
_entity.type
_entity.pdbx_description
1 polymer ?
#
loop_
_entity_poly.entity_id
_entity_poly.type
_entity_poly.pdbx_seq_one_letter_code
_entity_poly.pdbx_strand_id
1 'polypeptide(L)'
;TAGLTNDSGWCPVDGRTFESSIHAGIHVIGDSAIASPLPKSGYAANSEAKVCAAAVVAMLKGVDTPEPAWVNTCYSLVAPNYGISVAMVYELNHADGKIAKVKGSGGLTPMDGNRMLEAVFAESWWNNITGEMFG
;
A
#
# COMPACT_ATOMS: atom_id res chain seq x y z
N THR A 1 11.16 19.80 14.07
CA THR A 1 10.60 18.76 13.19
C THR A 1 9.83 17.77 14.05
N ALA A 2 8.97 16.92 13.47
CA ALA A 2 8.21 15.92 14.25
C ALA A 2 9.06 14.72 14.73
N GLY A 3 10.32 14.60 14.29
CA GLY A 3 11.25 13.56 14.78
C GLY A 3 11.00 12.14 14.25
N LEU A 4 10.15 11.98 13.23
CA LEU A 4 9.67 10.65 12.79
C LEU A 4 10.57 9.93 11.77
N THR A 5 11.60 10.60 11.23
CA THR A 5 12.47 10.05 10.19
C THR A 5 13.75 9.47 10.78
N ASN A 6 14.26 8.38 10.21
CA ASN A 6 15.63 7.90 10.48
C ASN A 6 16.65 8.59 9.55
N ASP A 7 17.91 8.14 9.58
CA ASP A 7 19.02 8.70 8.78
C ASP A 7 18.79 8.65 7.26
N SER A 8 17.90 7.79 6.77
CA SER A 8 17.52 7.72 5.35
C SER A 8 16.51 8.81 4.93
N GLY A 9 15.97 9.57 5.89
CA GLY A 9 14.92 10.57 5.66
C GLY A 9 13.50 10.00 5.60
N TRP A 10 13.32 8.69 5.78
CA TRP A 10 12.02 8.01 5.80
C TRP A 10 11.63 7.56 7.21
N CYS A 11 10.35 7.31 7.43
CA CYS A 11 9.80 6.98 8.75
C CYS A 11 9.76 5.47 8.98
N PRO A 12 10.55 4.92 9.92
CA PRO A 12 10.43 3.52 10.31
C PRO A 12 9.10 3.28 11.03
N VAL A 13 8.41 2.20 10.66
CA VAL A 13 7.09 1.85 11.16
C VAL A 13 6.99 0.37 11.49
N ASP A 14 6.10 0.04 12.41
CA ASP A 14 5.64 -1.33 12.62
C ASP A 14 4.84 -1.83 11.41
N GLY A 15 5.15 -3.04 10.92
CA GLY A 15 4.55 -3.58 9.70
C GLY A 15 3.08 -3.97 9.85
N ARG A 16 2.57 -4.12 11.07
CA ARG A 16 1.17 -4.49 11.35
C ARG A 16 0.29 -3.26 11.61
N THR A 17 0.82 -2.25 12.29
CA THR A 17 0.02 -1.11 12.75
C THR A 17 0.36 0.21 12.07
N PHE A 18 1.48 0.29 11.37
CA PHE A 18 2.07 1.54 10.87
C PHE A 18 2.44 2.54 11.98
N GLU A 19 2.48 2.10 13.25
CA GLU A 19 2.96 2.93 14.36
C GLU A 19 4.45 3.23 14.18
N SER A 20 4.85 4.47 14.43
CA SER A 20 6.24 4.89 14.35
C SER A 20 7.09 4.12 15.37
N SER A 21 8.22 3.59 14.92
CA SER A 21 9.19 2.95 15.82
C SER A 21 9.95 3.96 16.70
N ILE A 22 9.74 5.27 16.50
CA ILE A 22 10.42 6.35 17.23
C ILE A 22 9.49 6.98 18.28
N HIS A 23 8.22 7.18 17.94
CA HIS A 23 7.24 7.84 18.80
C HIS A 23 5.94 7.03 18.86
N ALA A 24 5.67 6.42 20.02
CA ALA A 24 4.42 5.70 20.28
C ALA A 24 3.20 6.62 20.13
N GLY A 25 2.09 6.06 19.66
CA GLY A 25 0.83 6.76 19.40
C GLY A 25 0.81 7.57 18.09
N ILE A 26 1.91 7.64 17.36
CA ILE A 26 1.97 8.29 16.04
C ILE A 26 2.09 7.22 14.97
N HIS A 27 1.19 7.24 13.99
CA HIS A 27 1.23 6.33 12.85
C HIS A 27 1.66 7.07 11.59
N VAL A 28 2.45 6.43 10.74
CA VAL A 28 2.97 7.00 9.50
C VAL A 28 2.67 6.08 8.34
N ILE A 29 2.04 6.60 7.29
CA ILE A 29 1.59 5.85 6.11
C ILE A 29 2.01 6.52 4.80
N GLY A 30 1.78 5.84 3.69
CA GLY A 30 2.03 6.29 2.34
C GLY A 30 3.52 6.49 2.07
N ASP A 31 3.82 7.43 1.17
CA ASP A 31 5.18 7.65 0.69
C ASP A 31 6.18 7.89 1.83
N SER A 32 5.77 8.48 2.95
CA SER A 32 6.69 8.76 4.07
C SER A 32 7.17 7.50 4.83
N ALA A 33 6.41 6.41 4.79
CA ALA A 33 6.69 5.20 5.57
C ALA A 33 7.76 4.30 4.92
N ILE A 34 8.49 3.56 5.75
CA ILE A 34 9.34 2.45 5.33
C ILE A 34 8.49 1.17 5.32
N ALA A 35 7.71 1.00 4.26
CA ALA A 35 6.76 -0.12 4.08
C ALA A 35 7.19 -1.13 3.00
N SER A 36 8.49 -1.18 2.67
CA SER A 36 9.02 -2.09 1.65
C SER A 36 8.61 -3.54 1.95
N PRO A 37 8.12 -4.31 0.96
CA PRO A 37 8.23 -4.07 -0.49
C PRO A 37 7.02 -3.40 -1.16
N LEU A 38 6.14 -2.72 -0.41
CA LEU A 38 5.13 -1.86 -1.03
C LEU A 38 5.82 -0.71 -1.80
N PRO A 39 5.40 -0.41 -3.04
CA PRO A 39 5.91 0.75 -3.76
C PRO A 39 5.31 2.03 -3.16
N LYS A 40 6.02 3.15 -3.30
CA LYS A 40 5.50 4.47 -2.98
C LYS A 40 4.51 4.89 -4.07
N SER A 41 3.24 4.56 -3.88
CA SER A 41 2.16 4.76 -4.86
C SER A 41 0.85 5.14 -4.17
N GLY A 42 -0.09 5.72 -4.93
CA GLY A 42 -1.42 6.04 -4.42
C GLY A 42 -2.20 4.80 -3.95
N TYR A 43 -2.07 3.66 -4.64
CA TYR A 43 -2.76 2.43 -4.22
C TYR A 43 -2.16 1.85 -2.95
N ALA A 44 -0.81 1.80 -2.85
CA ALA A 44 -0.15 1.38 -1.62
C ALA A 44 -0.57 2.28 -0.44
N ALA A 45 -0.51 3.60 -0.59
CA ALA A 45 -0.92 4.54 0.45
C ALA A 45 -2.37 4.34 0.90
N ASN A 46 -3.32 4.11 -0.03
CA ASN A 46 -4.71 3.79 0.29
C ASN A 46 -4.82 2.45 1.07
N SER A 47 -4.08 1.43 0.65
CA SER A 47 -4.07 0.12 1.31
C SER A 47 -3.47 0.21 2.72
N GLU A 48 -2.38 0.94 2.89
CA GLU A 48 -1.74 1.23 4.18
C GLU A 48 -2.69 1.98 5.11
N ALA A 49 -3.40 3.00 4.58
CA ALA A 49 -4.37 3.78 5.34
C ALA A 49 -5.48 2.91 5.95
N LYS A 50 -6.00 1.94 5.18
CA LYS A 50 -7.05 1.01 5.66
C LYS A 50 -6.55 0.13 6.80
N VAL A 51 -5.35 -0.44 6.65
CA VAL A 51 -4.72 -1.26 7.70
C VAL A 51 -4.44 -0.43 8.95
N CYS A 52 -3.83 0.75 8.78
CA CYS A 52 -3.54 1.68 9.87
C CYS A 52 -4.84 2.09 10.60
N ALA A 53 -5.91 2.42 9.88
CA ALA A 53 -7.19 2.80 10.47
C ALA A 53 -7.77 1.65 11.32
N ALA A 54 -7.74 0.43 10.81
CA ALA A 54 -8.19 -0.75 11.56
C ALA A 54 -7.35 -0.99 12.82
N ALA A 55 -6.02 -0.83 12.72
CA ALA A 55 -5.11 -0.97 13.87
C ALA A 55 -5.38 0.09 14.94
N VAL A 56 -5.49 1.36 14.56
CA VAL A 56 -5.78 2.47 15.49
C VAL A 56 -7.11 2.22 16.22
N VAL A 57 -8.17 1.81 15.51
CA VAL A 57 -9.46 1.50 16.14
C VAL A 57 -9.34 0.33 17.12
N ALA A 58 -8.58 -0.72 16.79
CA ALA A 58 -8.37 -1.86 17.67
C ALA A 58 -7.58 -1.47 18.93
N MET A 59 -6.50 -0.69 18.77
CA MET A 59 -5.67 -0.18 19.87
C MET A 59 -6.48 0.70 20.83
N LEU A 60 -7.32 1.60 20.31
CA LEU A 60 -8.20 2.44 21.13
C LEU A 60 -9.24 1.62 21.92
N LYS A 61 -9.65 0.47 21.39
CA LYS A 61 -10.57 -0.45 22.05
C LYS A 61 -9.87 -1.45 22.98
N GLY A 62 -8.54 -1.50 22.98
CA GLY A 62 -7.77 -2.49 23.73
C GLY A 62 -8.02 -3.93 23.26
N VAL A 63 -8.27 -4.13 21.96
CA VAL A 63 -8.46 -5.45 21.35
C VAL A 63 -7.33 -5.73 20.34
N ASP A 64 -7.18 -7.01 19.98
CA ASP A 64 -6.18 -7.42 19.01
C ASP A 64 -6.40 -6.75 17.65
N THR A 65 -5.32 -6.28 17.04
CA THR A 65 -5.34 -5.73 15.69
C THR A 65 -5.65 -6.85 14.68
N PRO A 66 -6.55 -6.62 13.70
CA PRO A 66 -6.83 -7.60 12.66
C PRO A 66 -5.57 -8.03 11.89
N GLU A 67 -5.63 -9.20 11.25
CA GLU A 67 -4.57 -9.63 10.34
C GLU A 67 -4.55 -8.73 9.10
N PRO A 68 -3.43 -8.04 8.81
CA PRO A 68 -3.38 -7.09 7.71
C PRO A 68 -3.12 -7.80 6.37
N ALA A 69 -3.62 -7.19 5.31
CA ALA A 69 -3.29 -7.53 3.94
C ALA A 69 -3.23 -6.25 3.12
N TRP A 70 -2.35 -6.21 2.12
CA TRP A 70 -2.23 -5.05 1.24
C TRP A 70 -2.26 -5.45 -0.22
N VAL A 71 -2.70 -4.50 -1.04
CA VAL A 71 -2.69 -4.61 -2.49
C VAL A 71 -2.13 -3.34 -3.09
N ASN A 72 -1.42 -3.50 -4.21
CA ASN A 72 -1.04 -2.38 -5.05
C ASN A 72 -1.21 -2.78 -6.51
N THR A 73 -1.75 -1.85 -7.29
CA THR A 73 -1.60 -1.82 -8.75
C THR A 73 -1.19 -0.43 -9.18
N CYS A 74 -0.13 -0.32 -9.98
CA CYS A 74 0.22 0.93 -10.67
C CYS A 74 -0.07 0.74 -12.16
N TYR A 75 -1.03 1.50 -12.68
CA TYR A 75 -1.29 1.57 -14.12
C TYR A 75 -0.40 2.64 -14.78
N SER A 76 -0.06 2.42 -16.04
CA SER A 76 0.64 3.38 -16.90
C SER A 76 -0.04 3.43 -18.26
N LEU A 77 -0.61 4.58 -18.60
CA LEU A 77 -1.13 4.87 -19.93
C LEU A 77 0.02 5.36 -20.80
N VAL A 78 0.52 4.49 -21.69
CA VAL A 78 1.59 4.81 -22.64
C VAL A 78 1.03 5.63 -23.81
N ALA A 79 -0.21 5.33 -24.20
CA ALA A 79 -1.02 6.07 -25.17
C ALA A 79 -2.50 5.90 -24.79
N PRO A 80 -3.45 6.67 -25.38
CA PRO A 80 -4.87 6.62 -24.98
C PRO A 80 -5.49 5.22 -24.91
N ASN A 81 -5.14 4.33 -25.85
CA ASN A 81 -5.63 2.94 -25.88
C ASN A 81 -4.51 1.91 -25.60
N TYR A 82 -3.44 2.33 -24.91
CA TYR A 82 -2.31 1.47 -24.60
C TYR A 82 -1.94 1.62 -23.12
N GLY A 83 -2.53 0.76 -22.30
CA GLY A 83 -2.22 0.63 -20.88
C GLY A 83 -1.30 -0.56 -20.61
N ILE A 84 -0.53 -0.44 -19.53
CA ILE A 84 0.18 -1.54 -18.86
C ILE A 84 0.02 -1.34 -17.34
N SER A 85 0.22 -2.41 -16.58
CA SER A 85 0.13 -2.38 -15.12
C SER A 85 1.20 -3.24 -14.46
N VAL A 86 1.47 -2.91 -13.20
CA VAL A 86 2.20 -3.75 -12.25
C VAL A 86 1.34 -3.93 -11.02
N ALA A 87 1.03 -5.18 -10.66
CA ALA A 87 0.17 -5.52 -9.53
C ALA A 87 0.89 -6.45 -8.55
N MET A 88 0.52 -6.40 -7.27
CA MET A 88 1.04 -7.31 -6.24
C MET A 88 0.10 -7.38 -5.03
N VAL A 89 0.05 -8.56 -4.41
CA VAL A 89 -0.62 -8.79 -3.12
C VAL A 89 0.46 -8.99 -2.05
N TYR A 90 0.23 -8.42 -0.88
CA TYR A 90 1.17 -8.43 0.23
C TYR A 90 0.51 -8.96 1.49
N GLU A 91 1.33 -9.62 2.31
CA GLU A 91 0.97 -10.22 3.60
C GLU A 91 2.00 -9.82 4.66
N LEU A 92 1.65 -9.99 5.92
CA LEU A 92 2.60 -9.82 7.01
C LEU A 92 3.41 -11.12 7.17
N ASN A 93 4.73 -11.00 7.15
CA ASN A 93 5.61 -12.08 7.56
C ASN A 93 5.66 -12.16 9.09
N HIS A 94 5.03 -13.18 9.67
CA HIS A 94 5.01 -13.38 11.12
C HIS A 94 6.38 -13.68 11.74
N ALA A 95 7.38 -14.10 10.94
CA ALA A 95 8.70 -14.42 11.46
C ALA A 95 9.49 -13.16 11.85
N ASP A 96 9.30 -12.04 11.14
CA ASP A 96 10.05 -10.80 11.35
C ASP A 96 9.18 -9.55 11.48
N GLY A 97 7.84 -9.69 11.43
CA GLY A 97 6.88 -8.60 11.55
C GLY A 97 6.89 -7.63 10.35
N LYS A 98 7.51 -8.00 9.23
CA LYS A 98 7.63 -7.15 8.05
C LYS A 98 6.61 -7.49 6.98
N ILE A 99 6.32 -6.52 6.12
CA ILE A 99 5.48 -6.74 4.95
C ILE A 99 6.26 -7.58 3.93
N ALA A 100 5.60 -8.58 3.35
CA ALA A 100 6.15 -9.49 2.34
C ALA A 100 5.19 -9.62 1.16
N LYS A 101 5.72 -10.06 0.02
CA LYS A 101 4.89 -10.37 -1.17
C LYS A 101 4.32 -11.76 -1.03
N VAL A 102 3.01 -11.92 -1.29
CA VAL A 102 2.38 -13.25 -1.34
C VAL A 102 2.97 -14.01 -2.53
N LYS A 103 3.56 -15.17 -2.26
CA LYS A 103 4.21 -16.00 -3.28
C LYS A 103 3.24 -16.39 -4.40
N GLY A 104 3.65 -16.12 -5.64
CA GLY A 104 2.85 -16.45 -6.83
C GLY A 104 1.75 -15.43 -7.16
N SER A 105 1.61 -14.36 -6.38
CA SER A 105 0.70 -13.25 -6.69
C SER A 105 1.38 -12.17 -7.54
N GLY A 106 0.55 -11.31 -8.14
CA GLY A 106 0.99 -10.12 -8.85
C GLY A 106 1.67 -10.39 -10.19
N GLY A 107 2.41 -9.39 -10.67
CA GLY A 107 3.10 -9.43 -11.95
C GLY A 107 2.96 -8.14 -12.74
N LEU A 108 3.55 -8.14 -13.93
CA LEU A 108 3.37 -7.11 -14.95
C LEU A 108 2.33 -7.59 -15.96
N THR A 109 1.72 -6.65 -16.68
CA THR A 109 0.99 -7.01 -17.91
C THR A 109 1.91 -7.86 -18.81
N PRO A 110 1.48 -9.08 -19.19
CA PRO A 110 2.25 -9.92 -20.10
C PRO A 110 2.53 -9.24 -21.44
N MET A 111 3.59 -9.66 -22.15
CA MET A 111 3.96 -9.07 -23.45
C MET A 111 2.85 -9.19 -24.50
N ASP A 112 2.06 -10.26 -24.43
CA ASP A 112 0.87 -10.54 -25.24
C ASP A 112 -0.46 -10.09 -24.60
N GLY A 113 -0.40 -9.39 -23.46
CA GLY A 113 -1.57 -8.90 -22.73
C GLY A 113 -2.37 -7.81 -23.47
N ASN A 114 -3.65 -7.67 -23.14
CA ASN A 114 -4.55 -6.72 -23.81
C ASN A 114 -4.34 -5.27 -23.36
N ARG A 115 -3.59 -4.50 -24.16
CA ARG A 115 -3.23 -3.09 -23.88
C ARG A 115 -4.43 -2.15 -23.85
N MET A 116 -5.43 -2.39 -24.68
CA MET A 116 -6.63 -1.53 -24.72
C MET A 116 -7.48 -1.75 -23.47
N LEU A 117 -7.58 -2.99 -23.00
CA LEU A 117 -8.31 -3.29 -21.78
C LEU A 117 -7.62 -2.73 -20.53
N GLU A 118 -6.29 -2.82 -20.46
CA GLU A 118 -5.49 -2.18 -19.40
C GLU A 118 -5.70 -0.66 -19.35
N ALA A 119 -5.87 0.01 -20.50
CA ALA A 119 -6.15 1.44 -20.55
C ALA A 119 -7.53 1.77 -19.95
N VAL A 120 -8.56 1.01 -20.32
CA VAL A 120 -9.92 1.16 -19.75
C VAL A 120 -9.93 0.91 -18.25
N PHE A 121 -9.17 -0.10 -17.79
CA PHE A 121 -9.04 -0.38 -16.37
C PHE A 121 -8.26 0.69 -15.59
N ALA A 122 -7.27 1.34 -16.22
CA ALA A 122 -6.57 2.46 -15.60
C ALA A 122 -7.52 3.64 -15.28
N GLU A 123 -8.38 4.02 -16.24
CA GLU A 123 -9.38 5.07 -16.03
C GLU A 123 -10.42 4.66 -14.96
N SER A 124 -10.84 3.40 -15.00
CA SER A 124 -11.79 2.85 -14.02
C SER A 124 -11.17 2.85 -12.61
N TRP A 125 -9.91 2.45 -12.50
CA TRP A 125 -9.16 2.48 -11.24
C TRP A 125 -9.06 3.89 -10.68
N TRP A 126 -8.74 4.88 -11.53
CA TRP A 126 -8.66 6.28 -11.10
C TRP A 126 -9.98 6.75 -10.49
N ASN A 127 -11.09 6.58 -11.23
CA ASN A 127 -12.41 7.01 -10.76
C ASN A 127 -12.81 6.31 -9.45
N ASN A 128 -12.55 5.00 -9.36
CA ASN A 128 -12.91 4.21 -8.18
C ASN A 128 -12.07 4.56 -6.97
N ILE A 129 -10.74 4.69 -7.11
CA ILE A 129 -9.87 4.97 -5.97
C ILE A 129 -10.10 6.40 -5.46
N THR A 130 -10.32 7.38 -6.35
CA THR A 130 -10.64 8.74 -5.90
C THR A 130 -12.00 8.82 -5.23
N GLY A 131 -13.02 8.15 -5.78
CA GLY A 131 -14.35 8.10 -5.16
C GLY A 131 -14.34 7.37 -3.81
N GLU A 132 -13.54 6.33 -3.66
CA GLU A 132 -13.36 5.67 -2.36
C GLU A 132 -12.68 6.60 -1.33
N MET A 133 -11.63 7.31 -1.73
CA MET A 133 -10.84 8.14 -0.82
C MET A 133 -11.56 9.41 -0.39
N PHE A 134 -12.38 9.99 -1.27
CA PHE A 134 -12.86 11.37 -1.09
C PHE A 134 -14.39 11.52 -1.14
N GLY A 135 -15.15 10.47 -1.47
CA GLY A 135 -16.61 10.50 -1.64
C GLY A 135 -17.05 11.18 -2.93
#